data_AF-A0A1F9ZSG5-F1
#
_entry.id   AF-A0A1F9ZSG5-F1
#
_cell.length_a   1.000
_cell.length_b   1.000
_cell.length_c   1.000
_cell.angle_alpha   90.00
_cell.angle_beta   90.00
_cell.angle_gamma   90.00
#
_symmetry.space_group_name_H-M   'P 1'
#
loop_
_entity.id
_entity.type
_entity.pdbx_description
1 polymer ?
#
loop_
_entity_poly.entity_id
_entity_poly.type
_entity_poly.pdbx_seq_one_letter_code
_entity_poly.pdbx_strand_id
1 'polypeptide(L)'
;MIFSISDKLLDAYNLKTAHQFFNDTATYESAGSWLDQLIHRFQTSGVVAYDEFTRMLIHWREEIINSFQRLHNDRKQSNALDENVNSQLRIYIALIRGS
;
A
#
# COMPACT_ATOMS: atom_id res chain seq x y z
N MET A 1 -13.65 14.65 -21.13
CA MET A 1 -13.34 13.71 -20.03
C MET A 1 -12.07 12.96 -20.40
N ILE A 2 -11.08 12.86 -19.51
CA ILE A 2 -9.75 12.25 -19.76
C ILE A 2 -9.80 10.71 -19.77
N PHE A 3 -10.90 10.11 -19.32
CA PHE A 3 -11.04 8.65 -19.20
C PHE A 3 -11.28 7.89 -20.52
N SER A 4 -11.44 8.59 -21.65
CA SER A 4 -11.58 7.98 -22.98
C SER A 4 -10.24 7.79 -23.71
N ILE A 5 -9.11 7.97 -23.03
CA ILE A 5 -7.76 7.96 -23.64
C ILE A 5 -7.18 6.54 -23.71
N SER A 6 -7.51 5.65 -22.75
CA SER A 6 -7.09 4.25 -22.77
C SER A 6 -7.85 3.43 -21.71
N ASP A 7 -8.47 2.33 -22.12
CA ASP A 7 -9.13 1.38 -21.20
C ASP A 7 -8.15 0.85 -20.14
N LYS A 8 -6.88 0.62 -20.53
CA LYS A 8 -5.82 0.20 -19.60
C LYS A 8 -5.52 1.24 -18.52
N LEU A 9 -5.59 2.52 -18.85
CA LEU A 9 -5.35 3.59 -17.87
C LEU A 9 -6.51 3.69 -16.87
N LEU A 10 -7.74 3.51 -17.35
CA LEU A 10 -8.92 3.46 -16.51
C LEU A 10 -8.88 2.25 -15.56
N ASP A 11 -8.54 1.07 -16.09
CA ASP A 11 -8.38 -0.15 -15.28
C ASP A 11 -7.28 0.02 -14.22
N ALA A 12 -6.15 0.61 -14.60
CA ALA A 12 -5.07 0.88 -13.67
C ALA A 12 -5.52 1.83 -12.55
N TYR A 13 -6.24 2.90 -12.89
CA TYR A 13 -6.79 3.84 -11.92
C TYR A 13 -7.81 3.17 -10.97
N ASN A 14 -8.69 2.34 -11.51
CA ASN A 14 -9.70 1.61 -10.73
C ASN A 14 -9.06 0.64 -9.73
N LEU A 15 -8.01 -0.08 -10.15
CA LEU A 15 -7.26 -0.99 -9.26
C LEU A 15 -6.57 -0.25 -8.12
N LYS A 16 -5.92 0.87 -8.42
CA LYS A 16 -5.32 1.75 -7.39
C LYS A 16 -6.39 2.20 -6.40
N THR A 17 -7.52 2.68 -6.90
CA THR A 17 -8.61 3.20 -6.06
C THR A 17 -9.21 2.08 -5.19
N ALA A 18 -9.36 0.87 -5.74
CA ALA A 18 -9.82 -0.29 -4.97
C ALA A 18 -8.86 -0.67 -3.85
N HIS A 19 -7.54 -0.60 -4.09
CA HIS A 19 -6.54 -0.83 -3.04
C HIS A 19 -6.55 0.27 -1.95
N GLN A 20 -6.77 1.54 -2.33
CA GLN A 20 -6.94 2.62 -1.35
C GLN A 20 -8.17 2.37 -0.47
N PHE A 21 -9.30 2.01 -1.10
CA PHE A 21 -10.53 1.70 -0.38
C PHE A 21 -10.36 0.52 0.58
N PHE A 22 -9.65 -0.54 0.18
CA PHE A 22 -9.26 -1.63 1.06
C PHE A 22 -8.47 -1.13 2.29
N ASN A 23 -7.45 -0.29 2.09
CA ASN A 23 -6.63 0.23 3.19
C ASN A 23 -7.38 1.13 4.18
N ASP A 24 -8.48 1.73 3.75
CA ASP A 24 -9.29 2.63 4.56
C ASP A 24 -10.42 1.91 5.29
N THR A 25 -10.98 0.84 4.70
CA THR A 25 -12.24 0.24 5.15
C THR A 25 -12.16 -1.22 5.56
N ALA A 26 -11.10 -1.95 5.19
CA ALA A 26 -10.97 -3.34 5.58
C ALA A 26 -10.78 -3.48 7.10
N THR A 27 -11.31 -4.56 7.64
CA THR A 27 -11.11 -5.00 9.04
C THR A 27 -10.14 -6.16 9.08
N TYR A 28 -9.61 -6.49 10.26
CA TYR A 28 -8.69 -7.63 10.40
C TYR A 28 -9.29 -8.95 9.88
N GLU A 29 -10.58 -9.19 10.11
CA GLU A 29 -11.29 -10.40 9.69
C GLU A 29 -11.52 -10.46 8.18
N SER A 30 -11.75 -9.31 7.54
CA SER A 30 -12.02 -9.20 6.10
C SER A 30 -10.76 -8.99 5.27
N ALA A 31 -9.68 -8.51 5.88
CA ALA A 31 -8.46 -8.09 5.18
C ALA A 31 -7.82 -9.24 4.39
N GLY A 32 -7.78 -10.45 4.96
CA GLY A 32 -7.13 -11.59 4.30
C GLY A 32 -7.79 -11.96 2.96
N SER A 33 -9.10 -12.22 2.97
CA SER A 33 -9.83 -12.62 1.76
C SER A 33 -9.93 -11.48 0.74
N TRP A 34 -9.99 -10.23 1.20
CA TRP A 34 -10.04 -9.07 0.32
C TRP A 34 -8.68 -8.78 -0.32
N LEU A 35 -7.59 -8.91 0.43
CA LEU A 35 -6.23 -8.76 -0.10
C LEU A 35 -5.94 -9.82 -1.17
N ASP A 36 -6.37 -11.07 -0.96
CA ASP A 36 -6.22 -12.14 -1.96
C ASP A 36 -6.96 -11.80 -3.28
N GLN A 37 -8.17 -11.27 -3.17
CA GLN A 37 -8.92 -10.80 -4.34
C GLN A 37 -8.22 -9.63 -5.04
N LEU A 38 -7.66 -8.68 -4.29
CA LEU A 38 -6.91 -7.56 -4.85
C LEU A 38 -5.65 -8.04 -5.57
N ILE A 39 -4.86 -8.92 -4.95
CA ILE A 39 -3.67 -9.53 -5.56
C ILE A 39 -4.06 -10.20 -6.88
N HIS A 40 -5.12 -11.01 -6.88
CA HIS A 40 -5.58 -11.67 -8.11
C HIS A 40 -5.98 -10.68 -9.20
N ARG A 41 -6.67 -9.58 -8.84
CA ARG A 41 -7.05 -8.52 -9.78
C ARG A 41 -5.83 -7.77 -10.33
N PHE A 42 -4.80 -7.52 -9.52
CA PHE A 42 -3.57 -6.91 -9.99
C PHE A 42 -2.82 -7.86 -10.96
N GLN A 43 -2.72 -9.15 -10.64
CA GLN A 43 -2.09 -10.16 -11.50
C GLN A 43 -2.78 -10.30 -12.87
N THR A 44 -4.11 -10.28 -12.88
CA THR A 44 -4.90 -10.46 -14.11
C THR A 44 -5.06 -9.18 -14.94
N SER A 45 -4.69 -8.01 -14.41
CA SER A 45 -4.82 -6.72 -15.08
C SER A 45 -3.93 -6.56 -16.33
N GLY A 46 -2.83 -7.32 -16.43
CA GLY A 46 -1.85 -7.18 -17.51
C GLY A 46 -1.11 -5.83 -17.53
N VAL A 47 -1.19 -5.05 -16.44
CA VAL A 47 -0.49 -3.77 -16.29
C VAL A 47 0.90 -4.04 -15.70
N VAL A 48 1.92 -4.07 -16.55
CA VAL A 48 3.32 -4.35 -16.18
C VAL A 48 3.83 -3.48 -15.01
N ALA A 49 3.36 -2.22 -14.93
CA ALA A 49 3.74 -1.30 -13.84
C ALA A 49 3.32 -1.80 -12.44
N TYR A 50 2.36 -2.73 -12.36
CA TYR A 50 1.93 -3.33 -11.10
C TYR A 50 2.62 -4.65 -10.78
N ASP A 51 3.47 -5.20 -11.64
CA ASP A 51 4.09 -6.51 -11.38
C ASP A 51 4.94 -6.51 -10.11
N GLU A 52 5.76 -5.47 -9.92
CA GLU A 52 6.59 -5.32 -8.72
C GLU A 52 5.73 -5.09 -7.47
N PHE A 53 4.74 -4.22 -7.58
CA PHE A 53 3.78 -3.96 -6.50
C PHE A 53 3.03 -5.22 -6.08
N THR A 54 2.60 -6.03 -7.04
CA THR A 54 1.90 -7.30 -6.81
C THR A 54 2.78 -8.32 -6.10
N ARG A 55 4.07 -8.42 -6.50
CA ARG A 55 5.05 -9.26 -5.80
C ARG A 55 5.24 -8.81 -4.35
N MET A 56 5.29 -7.50 -4.11
CA MET A 56 5.38 -6.92 -2.77
C MET A 56 4.15 -7.28 -1.93
N LEU A 57 2.93 -7.15 -2.47
CA LEU A 57 1.69 -7.52 -1.77
C LEU A 57 1.66 -9.01 -1.38
N ILE A 58 2.14 -9.90 -2.26
CA ILE A 58 2.24 -11.33 -1.96
C ILE A 58 3.28 -11.60 -0.86
N HIS A 59 4.45 -10.97 -0.96
CA HIS A 59 5.53 -11.18 -0.02
C HIS A 59 5.18 -10.73 1.41
N TRP A 60 4.56 -9.55 1.53
CA TRP A 60 4.18 -8.94 2.81
C TRP A 60 2.73 -9.22 3.22
N ARG A 61 2.11 -10.26 2.66
CA ARG A 61 0.67 -10.51 2.82
C ARG A 61 0.27 -10.61 4.30
N GLU A 62 1.02 -11.37 5.08
CA GLU A 62 0.72 -11.57 6.50
C GLU A 62 0.89 -10.28 7.30
N GLU A 63 1.96 -9.54 7.06
CA GLU A 63 2.24 -8.26 7.72
C GLU A 63 1.19 -7.20 7.37
N ILE A 64 0.73 -7.15 6.12
CA ILE A 64 -0.35 -6.26 5.70
C ILE A 64 -1.63 -6.61 6.46
N ILE A 65 -2.02 -7.89 6.54
CA ILE A 65 -3.21 -8.32 7.29
C ILE A 65 -3.06 -7.95 8.77
N ASN A 66 -1.91 -8.24 9.38
CA ASN A 66 -1.63 -7.93 10.77
C ASN A 66 -1.67 -6.43 11.07
N SER A 67 -1.38 -5.57 10.10
CA SER A 67 -1.49 -4.11 10.28
C SER A 67 -2.93 -3.62 10.55
N PHE A 68 -3.95 -4.43 10.23
CA PHE A 68 -5.34 -4.15 10.57
C PHE A 68 -5.72 -4.52 12.00
N GLN A 69 -4.85 -5.20 12.75
CA GLN A 69 -5.06 -5.51 14.16
C GLN A 69 -4.80 -4.26 15.03
N ARG A 70 -5.85 -3.48 15.31
CA ARG A 70 -5.74 -2.21 16.03
C ARG A 70 -5.96 -2.40 17.54
N LEU A 71 -4.90 -2.77 18.25
CA LEU A 71 -4.92 -3.01 19.71
C LEU A 71 -5.30 -1.77 20.56
N HIS A 72 -5.14 -0.55 20.02
CA HIS A 72 -5.39 0.70 20.75
C HIS A 72 -6.39 1.61 20.03
N ASN A 73 -7.64 1.66 20.53
CA ASN A 73 -8.66 2.65 20.16
C ASN A 73 -8.99 2.73 18.65
N ASP A 74 -8.89 1.63 17.91
CA ASP A 74 -9.14 1.60 16.46
C ASP A 74 -8.29 2.59 15.64
N ARG A 75 -7.23 3.15 16.24
CA ARG A 75 -6.34 4.07 15.53
C ARG A 75 -5.37 3.26 14.69
N LYS A 76 -5.34 3.55 13.39
CA LYS A 76 -4.28 3.08 12.50
C LYS A 76 -2.94 3.53 13.11
N GLN A 77 -1.95 2.65 13.15
CA GLN A 77 -0.61 3.04 13.58
C GLN A 77 -0.14 4.19 12.68
N SER A 78 0.20 5.31 13.30
CA SER A 78 0.64 6.51 12.58
C SER A 78 2.13 6.41 12.33
N ASN A 79 2.53 6.50 11.07
CA ASN A 79 3.94 6.54 10.68
C ASN A 79 4.63 7.86 11.10
N ALA A 80 3.89 8.84 11.66
CA ALA A 80 4.41 10.18 11.92
C ALA A 80 5.64 10.21 12.86
N LEU A 81 5.68 9.33 13.86
CA LEU A 81 6.82 9.24 14.78
C LEU A 81 8.03 8.61 14.08
N ASP A 82 7.81 7.52 13.35
CA ASP A 82 8.87 6.81 12.62
C ASP A 82 9.46 7.68 11.50
N GLU A 83 8.62 8.42 10.77
CA GLU A 83 9.02 9.42 9.77
C GLU A 83 9.84 10.55 10.39
N ASN A 84 9.45 11.05 11.56
CA ASN A 84 10.19 12.09 12.27
C ASN A 84 11.60 11.62 12.64
N VAL A 85 11.71 10.42 13.23
CA VAL A 85 12.99 9.81 13.58
C VAL A 85 13.85 9.57 12.34
N ASN A 86 13.27 9.02 11.27
CA ASN A 86 13.98 8.81 10.00
C ASN A 86 14.51 10.11 9.40
N SER A 87 13.72 11.19 9.45
CA SER A 87 14.14 12.51 8.98
C SER A 87 15.35 13.02 9.77
N GLN A 88 15.31 12.92 11.11
CA GLN A 88 16.43 13.31 11.95
C GLN A 88 17.70 12.49 11.66
N LEU A 89 17.57 11.17 11.53
CA LEU A 89 18.69 10.28 11.19
C LEU A 89 19.35 10.65 9.86
N ARG A 90 18.56 10.97 8.83
CA ARG A 90 19.09 11.43 7.54
C ARG A 90 19.88 12.72 7.68
N ILE A 91 19.41 13.68 8.49
CA ILE A 91 20.13 14.93 8.77
C ILE A 91 21.47 14.63 9.47
N TYR A 92 21.47 13.79 10.50
CA TYR A 92 22.70 13.40 11.20
C TYR A 92 23.70 12.70 10.28
N ILE A 93 23.24 11.76 9.44
CA ILE A 93 24.10 11.09 8.47
C ILE A 93 24.69 12.09 7.46
N ALA A 94 23.90 13.05 6.97
CA ALA A 94 24.39 14.07 6.06
C ALA A 94 25.45 14.99 6.71
N LEU A 95 25.25 15.36 7.97
CA LEU A 95 26.24 16.14 8.74
C LEU A 95 27.54 15.35 8.94
N ILE A 96 27.46 14.05 9.24
CA ILE A 96 28.63 13.17 9.43
C ILE A 96 29.38 12.95 8.11
N ARG A 97 28.66 12.85 6.98
CA ARG A 97 29.27 12.64 5.66
C ARG A 97 29.86 13.90 5.03
N GLY A 98 29.65 15.07 5.65
CA GLY A 98 30.25 16.33 5.27
C GLY A 98 29.88 16.76 3.85
N SER A 99 28.67 17.35 3.70
CA SER A 99 28.19 18.11 2.53
C SER A 99 28.67 17.63 1.15
#